data_AF-A0A2P4T0H0-F1
#
_entry.id   AF-A0A2P4T0H0-F1
#
_cell.length_a   1.000
_cell.length_b   1.000
_cell.length_c   1.000
_cell.angle_alpha   90.00
_cell.angle_beta   90.00
_cell.angle_gamma   90.00
#
_symmetry.space_group_name_H-M   'P 1'
#
loop_
_entity.id
_entity.type
_entity.pdbx_description
1 polymer ?
#
loop_
_entity_poly.entity_id
_entity_poly.type
_entity_poly.pdbx_seq_one_letter_code
_entity_poly.pdbx_strand_id
1 'polypeptide(L)'
;ARINARLQQYRAKAELARSTRPQAWVPREKLPRPLTSSASAIRKLMRKAELMGISTDIFPVDTSDTSSSVDGRRKHKQPALTADFVNYYLERNMRMIQIQENMAEQRNIKDKLENEQEKLHVEYNKLCESLEELQNMNGKLRNEGQGIWALLGRIIGQCSECDQAGSSDMEADIAMETLPDGTKRSRRQIKEPVKFVPQDVPPEPKKIPIRNTGVFQFSPVLHFSTKHKFERYGILL
;
A
#
# COMPACT_ATOMS: atom_id res chain seq x y z
N ALA A 1 -53.52 30.35 34.67
CA ALA A 1 -54.00 28.96 34.60
C ALA A 1 -53.57 28.22 33.31
N ARG A 2 -53.83 28.75 32.10
CA ARG A 2 -53.60 28.02 30.82
C ARG A 2 -52.14 27.67 30.51
N ILE A 3 -51.19 28.55 30.80
CA ILE A 3 -49.76 28.34 30.51
C ILE A 3 -49.21 27.17 31.35
N ASN A 4 -49.56 27.12 32.63
CA ASN A 4 -49.11 26.05 33.53
C ASN A 4 -49.71 24.68 33.16
N ALA A 5 -50.99 24.64 32.77
CA ALA A 5 -51.62 23.42 32.28
C ALA A 5 -50.92 22.90 31.01
N ARG A 6 -50.60 23.79 30.07
CA ARG A 6 -49.87 23.42 28.85
C ARG A 6 -48.44 22.96 29.14
N LEU A 7 -47.77 23.59 30.10
CA LEU A 7 -46.44 23.16 30.56
C LEU A 7 -46.48 21.77 31.22
N GLN A 8 -47.49 21.50 32.05
CA GLN A 8 -47.71 20.18 32.65
C GLN A 8 -47.99 19.12 31.58
N GLN A 9 -48.78 19.43 30.55
CA GLN A 9 -48.99 18.54 29.41
C GLN A 9 -47.69 18.23 28.66
N TYR A 10 -46.83 19.23 28.40
CA TYR A 10 -45.53 19.00 27.77
C TYR A 10 -44.60 18.15 28.64
N ARG A 11 -44.59 18.37 29.96
CA ARG A 11 -43.83 17.55 30.91
C ARG A 11 -44.32 16.11 30.93
N ALA A 12 -45.62 15.89 31.08
CA ALA A 12 -46.24 14.56 31.06
C ALA A 12 -45.98 13.82 29.73
N LYS A 13 -46.09 14.52 28.59
CA LYS A 13 -45.79 13.96 27.27
C LYS A 13 -44.30 13.62 27.13
N ALA A 14 -43.40 14.44 27.67
CA ALA A 14 -41.96 14.19 27.66
C ALA A 14 -41.57 13.01 28.56
N GLU A 15 -42.22 12.85 29.71
CA GLU A 15 -42.03 11.70 30.61
C GLU A 15 -42.53 10.40 29.98
N LEU A 16 -43.73 10.40 29.41
CA LEU A 16 -44.26 9.26 28.67
C LEU A 16 -43.33 8.89 27.50
N ALA A 17 -42.87 9.88 26.74
CA ALA A 17 -41.91 9.66 25.66
C ALA A 17 -40.51 9.24 26.13
N ARG A 18 -40.18 9.33 27.43
CA ARG A 18 -38.95 8.74 27.98
C ARG A 18 -39.17 7.29 28.41
N SER A 19 -40.33 6.98 29.00
CA SER A 19 -40.66 5.62 29.46
C SER A 19 -41.00 4.65 28.33
N THR A 20 -41.60 5.13 27.23
CA THR A 20 -41.98 4.29 26.09
C THR A 20 -40.92 4.22 24.99
N ARG A 21 -39.71 4.76 25.20
CA ARG A 21 -38.64 4.64 24.22
C ARG A 21 -38.24 3.17 24.12
N PRO A 22 -38.31 2.55 22.93
CA PRO A 22 -37.73 1.23 22.76
C PRO A 22 -36.24 1.33 23.11
N GLN A 23 -35.74 0.31 23.79
CA GLN A 23 -34.31 0.22 24.07
C GLN A 23 -33.57 0.33 22.74
N ALA A 24 -32.63 1.27 22.66
CA ALA A 24 -31.81 1.41 21.47
C ALA A 24 -31.17 0.06 21.18
N TRP A 25 -31.28 -0.40 19.93
CA TRP A 25 -30.59 -1.61 19.55
C TRP A 25 -29.08 -1.35 19.67
N VAL A 26 -28.43 -2.07 20.58
CA VAL A 26 -26.99 -1.99 20.80
C VAL A 26 -26.40 -3.36 20.44
N PRO A 27 -25.39 -3.41 19.55
CA PRO A 27 -24.63 -4.64 19.31
C PRO A 27 -24.16 -5.25 20.63
N ARG A 28 -24.52 -6.52 20.88
CA ARG A 28 -24.17 -7.22 22.14
C ARG A 28 -22.69 -7.57 22.20
N GLU A 29 -22.03 -7.65 21.05
CA GLU A 29 -20.61 -7.88 20.92
C GLU A 29 -19.85 -6.56 20.71
N LYS A 30 -18.66 -6.46 21.30
CA LYS A 30 -17.77 -5.31 21.16
C LYS A 30 -17.17 -5.31 19.76
N LEU A 31 -17.86 -4.71 18.80
CA LEU A 31 -17.30 -4.48 17.47
C LEU A 31 -16.21 -3.39 17.53
N PRO A 32 -15.09 -3.56 16.80
CA PRO A 32 -14.08 -2.52 16.68
C PRO A 32 -14.72 -1.28 16.06
N ARG A 33 -14.82 -0.20 16.84
CA ARG A 33 -15.36 1.07 16.37
C ARG A 33 -14.25 1.81 15.63
N PRO A 34 -14.49 2.34 14.41
CA PRO A 34 -13.47 3.13 13.71
C PRO A 34 -13.02 4.30 14.59
N LEU A 35 -11.70 4.51 14.69
CA LEU A 35 -11.10 5.54 15.56
C LEU A 35 -11.66 6.95 15.27
N THR A 36 -12.02 7.19 14.02
CA THR A 36 -12.64 8.44 13.51
C THR A 36 -14.02 8.75 14.10
N SER A 37 -14.72 7.75 14.65
CA SER A 37 -16.03 7.97 15.25
C SER A 37 -15.93 8.40 16.73
N SER A 38 -14.77 8.23 17.37
CA SER A 38 -14.53 8.58 18.76
C SER A 38 -13.85 9.94 18.87
N ALA A 39 -14.62 10.96 19.23
CA ALA A 39 -14.10 12.33 19.37
C ALA A 39 -12.92 12.42 20.36
N SER A 40 -12.96 11.64 21.44
CA SER A 40 -11.85 11.60 22.41
C SER A 40 -10.62 10.89 21.86
N ALA A 41 -10.77 9.88 20.99
CA ALA A 41 -9.63 9.22 20.34
C ALA A 41 -8.97 10.16 19.33
N ILE A 42 -9.76 10.87 18.52
CA ILE A 42 -9.28 11.87 17.55
C ILE A 42 -8.47 12.95 18.25
N ARG A 43 -9.02 13.58 19.31
CA ARG A 43 -8.30 14.64 20.06
C ARG A 43 -6.95 14.17 20.60
N LYS A 44 -6.89 12.95 21.14
CA LYS A 44 -5.64 12.36 21.64
C LYS A 44 -4.63 12.10 20.52
N LEU A 45 -5.11 11.66 19.36
CA LEU A 45 -4.26 11.35 18.21
C LEU A 45 -3.74 12.64 17.56
N MET A 46 -4.57 13.68 17.43
CA MET A 46 -4.15 15.03 17.01
C MET A 46 -3.10 15.60 17.96
N ARG A 47 -3.35 15.55 19.28
CA ARG A 47 -2.37 15.99 20.28
C ARG A 47 -1.06 15.21 20.22
N LYS A 48 -1.12 13.91 19.92
CA LYS A 48 0.08 13.10 19.72
C LYS A 48 0.83 13.51 18.45
N ALA A 49 0.14 13.80 17.36
CA ALA A 49 0.73 14.28 16.11
C ALA A 49 1.46 15.62 16.30
N GLU A 50 0.84 16.56 17.03
CA GLU A 50 1.46 17.85 17.42
C GLU A 50 2.78 17.63 18.17
N LEU A 51 2.79 16.73 19.17
CA LEU A 51 3.99 16.42 19.94
C LEU A 51 5.09 15.74 19.10
N MET A 52 4.73 15.08 18.01
CA MET A 52 5.67 14.47 17.05
C MET A 52 6.12 15.46 15.96
N GLY A 53 5.70 16.74 16.03
CA GLY A 53 6.03 17.76 15.04
C GLY A 53 5.27 17.63 13.71
N ILE A 54 4.18 16.87 13.68
CA ILE A 54 3.30 16.74 12.52
C ILE A 54 2.25 17.84 12.60
N SER A 55 2.27 18.78 11.66
CA SER A 55 1.29 19.86 11.58
C SER A 55 -0.12 19.32 11.36
N THR A 56 -0.97 19.42 12.38
CA THR A 56 -2.40 19.02 12.33
C THR A 56 -3.28 20.03 11.61
N ASP A 57 -2.73 21.21 11.34
CA ASP A 57 -3.45 22.41 10.93
C ASP A 57 -3.64 22.46 9.41
N ILE A 58 -3.05 21.50 8.70
CA ILE A 58 -3.00 21.42 7.23
C ILE A 58 -4.26 20.78 6.66
N PHE A 59 -5.10 20.12 7.47
CA PHE A 59 -6.42 19.72 7.01
C PHE A 59 -7.36 20.92 7.16
N PRO A 60 -7.87 21.50 6.05
CA PRO A 60 -9.00 22.39 6.15
C PRO A 60 -10.15 21.54 6.66
N VAL A 61 -10.47 21.63 7.95
CA VAL A 61 -11.84 21.42 8.37
C VAL A 61 -12.59 22.55 7.68
N ASP A 62 -13.37 22.21 6.66
CA ASP A 62 -14.36 23.11 6.08
C ASP A 62 -15.28 23.57 7.22
N THR A 63 -14.92 24.71 7.80
CA THR A 63 -15.68 25.44 8.81
C THR A 63 -16.82 26.26 8.18
N SER A 64 -17.05 26.10 6.87
CA SER A 64 -18.11 26.77 6.10
C SER A 64 -19.51 26.51 6.67
N ASP A 65 -19.72 25.42 7.40
CA ASP A 65 -20.99 25.15 8.09
C ASP A 65 -21.18 25.94 9.40
N THR A 66 -20.13 26.54 9.96
CA THR A 66 -20.20 27.25 11.26
C THR A 66 -20.60 28.71 11.12
N SER A 67 -20.53 29.31 9.93
CA SER A 67 -20.89 30.73 9.71
C SER A 67 -22.34 30.95 9.25
N SER A 68 -23.09 29.90 8.92
CA SER A 68 -24.40 30.05 8.26
C SER A 68 -25.64 30.08 9.18
N SER A 69 -25.51 30.15 10.51
CA SER A 69 -26.68 30.18 11.40
C SER A 69 -26.51 31.02 12.67
N VAL A 70 -26.30 32.34 12.51
CA VAL A 70 -26.56 33.33 13.57
C VAL A 70 -28.07 33.58 13.78
N ASP A 71 -28.94 33.09 12.89
CA ASP A 71 -30.38 33.23 13.03
C ASP A 71 -31.06 31.86 13.20
N GLY A 72 -31.78 31.68 14.31
CA GLY A 72 -32.34 30.41 14.79
C GLY A 72 -33.47 29.80 13.95
N ARG A 73 -33.56 30.11 12.66
CA ARG A 73 -34.50 29.50 11.72
C ARG A 73 -33.75 28.63 10.72
N ARG A 74 -33.55 27.36 11.07
CA ARG A 74 -33.17 26.30 10.14
C ARG A 74 -34.28 26.13 9.10
N LYS A 75 -34.27 26.93 8.03
CA LYS A 75 -35.07 26.64 6.84
C LYS A 75 -34.49 25.37 6.23
N HIS A 76 -35.35 24.38 6.00
CA HIS A 76 -35.01 23.15 5.27
C HIS A 76 -34.52 23.53 3.87
N LYS A 77 -33.19 23.65 3.69
CA LYS A 77 -32.56 23.79 2.38
C LYS A 77 -32.63 22.42 1.71
N GLN A 78 -33.27 22.35 0.55
CA GLN A 78 -33.25 21.15 -0.28
C GLN A 78 -31.77 20.89 -0.67
N PRO A 79 -31.21 19.72 -0.36
CA PRO A 79 -29.79 19.46 -0.59
C PRO A 79 -29.38 19.62 -2.06
N ALA A 80 -30.32 19.41 -3.00
CA ALA A 80 -30.08 19.49 -4.44
C ALA A 80 -29.70 20.88 -4.98
N LEU A 81 -29.82 21.96 -4.19
CA LEU A 81 -29.54 23.33 -4.62
C LEU A 81 -28.53 24.06 -3.72
N THR A 82 -27.65 23.30 -3.06
CA THR A 82 -26.55 23.88 -2.27
C THR A 82 -25.28 23.89 -3.11
N ALA A 83 -24.42 24.90 -2.95
CA ALA A 83 -23.15 25.00 -3.67
C ALA A 83 -22.29 23.73 -3.49
N ASP A 84 -22.30 23.13 -2.30
CA ASP A 84 -21.56 21.89 -2.01
C ASP A 84 -22.06 20.70 -2.83
N PHE A 85 -23.36 20.64 -3.11
CA PHE A 85 -23.93 19.60 -3.97
C PHE A 85 -23.44 19.75 -5.41
N VAL A 86 -23.44 20.97 -5.93
CA VAL A 86 -22.93 21.26 -7.28
C VAL A 86 -21.43 20.95 -7.37
N ASN A 87 -20.65 21.41 -6.39
CA ASN A 87 -19.20 21.19 -6.33
C ASN A 87 -18.85 19.70 -6.26
N TYR A 88 -19.58 18.91 -5.45
CA TYR A 88 -19.36 17.46 -5.36
C TYR A 88 -19.47 16.77 -6.73
N TYR A 89 -20.51 17.08 -7.51
CA TYR A 89 -20.68 16.46 -8.84
C TYR A 89 -19.69 17.02 -9.87
N LEU A 90 -19.32 18.30 -9.78
CA LEU A 90 -18.27 18.86 -10.63
C LEU A 90 -16.93 18.16 -10.38
N GLU A 91 -16.48 18.08 -9.13
CA GLU A 91 -15.24 17.38 -8.76
C GLU A 91 -15.28 15.89 -9.11
N ARG A 92 -16.42 15.23 -8.89
CA ARG A 92 -16.60 13.83 -9.26
C ARG A 92 -16.47 13.63 -10.77
N ASN A 93 -17.08 14.50 -11.57
CA ASN A 93 -17.00 14.44 -13.02
C ASN A 93 -15.56 14.70 -13.51
N MET A 94 -14.87 15.70 -12.94
CA MET A 94 -13.46 15.96 -13.24
C MET A 94 -12.58 14.76 -12.89
N ARG A 95 -12.76 14.17 -11.70
CA ARG A 95 -12.03 12.96 -11.28
C ARG A 95 -12.31 11.78 -12.21
N MET A 96 -13.56 11.63 -12.67
CA MET A 96 -13.93 10.59 -13.61
C MET A 96 -13.21 10.76 -14.96
N ILE A 97 -13.15 11.99 -15.48
CA ILE A 97 -12.42 12.32 -16.72
C ILE A 97 -10.93 11.98 -16.55
N GLN A 98 -10.30 12.45 -15.47
CA GLN A 98 -8.87 12.17 -15.20
C GLN A 98 -8.58 10.67 -15.11
N ILE A 99 -9.45 9.90 -14.44
CA ILE A 99 -9.28 8.44 -14.36
C ILE A 99 -9.39 7.81 -15.75
N GLN A 100 -10.32 8.26 -16.58
CA GLN A 100 -10.48 7.75 -17.94
C GLN A 100 -9.26 8.07 -18.81
N GLU A 101 -8.73 9.30 -18.74
CA GLU A 101 -7.51 9.72 -19.41
C GLU A 101 -6.31 8.87 -18.97
N ASN A 102 -6.10 8.75 -17.66
CA ASN A 102 -5.04 7.91 -17.11
C ASN A 102 -5.16 6.45 -17.56
N MET A 103 -6.37 5.89 -17.56
CA MET A 103 -6.60 4.53 -18.06
C MET A 103 -6.27 4.39 -19.55
N ALA A 104 -6.59 5.38 -20.37
CA ALA A 104 -6.25 5.39 -21.79
C ALA A 104 -4.73 5.50 -22.00
N GLU A 105 -4.05 6.37 -21.25
CA GLU A 105 -2.60 6.49 -21.27
C GLU A 105 -1.90 5.18 -20.86
N GLN A 106 -2.36 4.54 -19.79
CA GLN A 106 -1.82 3.25 -19.34
C GLN A 106 -1.99 2.15 -20.40
N ARG A 107 -3.11 2.13 -21.12
CA ARG A 107 -3.29 1.21 -22.27
C ARG A 107 -2.30 1.52 -23.39
N ASN A 108 -2.14 2.78 -23.76
CA ASN A 108 -1.19 3.18 -24.80
C ASN A 108 0.27 2.82 -24.44
N ILE A 109 0.65 3.00 -23.17
CA ILE A 109 1.99 2.62 -22.69
C ILE A 109 2.15 1.10 -22.76
N LYS A 110 1.15 0.35 -22.31
CA LYS A 110 1.14 -1.11 -22.39
C LYS A 110 1.33 -1.58 -23.83
N ASP A 111 0.56 -1.05 -24.78
CA ASP A 111 0.63 -1.44 -26.19
C ASP A 111 2.01 -1.11 -26.80
N LYS A 112 2.62 0.02 -26.42
CA LYS A 112 3.98 0.37 -26.84
C LYS A 112 5.01 -0.63 -26.31
N LEU A 113 4.96 -0.95 -25.03
CA LEU A 113 5.88 -1.90 -24.40
C LEU A 113 5.71 -3.31 -24.97
N GLU A 114 4.48 -3.75 -25.22
CA GLU A 114 4.20 -5.04 -25.87
C GLU A 114 4.79 -5.08 -27.29
N ASN A 115 4.64 -4.00 -28.07
CA ASN A 115 5.24 -3.92 -29.41
C ASN A 115 6.78 -3.92 -29.39
N GLU A 116 7.40 -3.21 -28.45
CA GLU A 116 8.86 -3.22 -28.27
C GLU A 116 9.36 -4.59 -27.83
N GLN A 117 8.64 -5.24 -26.90
CA GLN A 117 8.94 -6.59 -26.47
C GLN A 117 8.86 -7.58 -27.64
N GLU A 118 7.84 -7.50 -28.48
CA GLU A 118 7.68 -8.37 -29.65
C GLU A 118 8.84 -8.17 -30.64
N LYS A 119 9.20 -6.91 -30.94
CA LYS A 119 10.35 -6.61 -31.81
C LYS A 119 11.65 -7.21 -31.27
N LEU A 120 11.90 -7.05 -29.97
CA LEU A 120 13.09 -7.61 -29.32
C LEU A 120 13.11 -9.14 -29.36
N HIS A 121 11.95 -9.80 -29.18
CA HIS A 121 11.87 -11.26 -29.32
C HIS A 121 12.20 -11.71 -30.74
N VAL A 122 11.67 -11.02 -31.76
CA VAL A 122 11.97 -11.32 -33.16
C VAL A 122 13.45 -11.14 -33.47
N GLU A 123 14.06 -10.02 -33.03
CA GLU A 123 15.49 -9.77 -33.22
C GLU A 123 16.38 -10.78 -32.50
N TYR A 124 16.01 -11.13 -31.26
CA TYR A 124 16.71 -12.15 -30.49
C TYR A 124 16.68 -13.52 -31.19
N ASN A 125 15.51 -13.95 -31.67
CA ASN A 125 15.36 -15.22 -32.38
C ASN A 125 16.23 -15.25 -33.65
N LYS A 126 16.23 -14.17 -34.44
CA LYS A 126 17.11 -14.03 -35.62
C LYS A 126 18.59 -14.12 -35.26
N LEU A 127 18.99 -13.50 -34.15
CA LEU A 127 20.38 -13.56 -33.70
C LEU A 127 20.75 -15.00 -33.28
N CYS A 128 19.84 -15.71 -32.60
CA CYS A 128 20.02 -17.12 -32.27
C CYS A 128 20.19 -18.00 -33.52
N GLU A 129 19.36 -17.81 -34.55
CA GLU A 129 19.48 -18.51 -35.83
C GLU A 129 20.86 -18.25 -36.47
N SER A 130 21.29 -16.98 -36.55
CA SER A 130 22.60 -16.63 -37.11
C SER A 130 23.78 -17.22 -36.32
N LEU A 131 23.64 -17.34 -35.01
CA LEU A 131 24.66 -17.90 -34.13
C LEU A 131 24.78 -19.41 -34.34
N GLU A 132 23.66 -20.11 -34.49
CA GLU A 132 23.64 -21.54 -34.81
C GLU A 132 24.26 -21.82 -36.18
N GLU A 133 23.96 -20.99 -37.18
CA GLU A 133 24.59 -21.07 -38.50
C GLU A 133 26.13 -20.92 -38.42
N LEU A 134 26.62 -19.92 -37.70
CA LEU A 134 28.06 -19.69 -37.52
C LEU A 134 28.73 -20.83 -36.75
N GLN A 135 28.09 -21.35 -35.69
CA GLN A 135 28.59 -22.50 -34.95
C GLN A 135 28.69 -23.74 -35.84
N ASN A 136 27.67 -24.00 -36.67
CA ASN A 136 27.67 -25.11 -37.62
C ASN A 136 28.81 -24.96 -38.64
N MET A 137 29.01 -23.76 -39.19
CA MET A 137 30.11 -23.49 -40.11
C MET A 137 31.50 -23.67 -39.47
N ASN A 138 31.67 -23.19 -38.24
CA ASN A 138 32.91 -23.38 -37.49
C ASN A 138 33.15 -24.87 -37.19
N GLY A 139 32.11 -25.62 -36.85
CA GLY A 139 32.17 -27.08 -36.69
C GLY A 139 32.66 -27.79 -37.97
N LYS A 140 32.14 -27.41 -39.14
CA LYS A 140 32.61 -27.94 -40.44
C LYS A 140 34.09 -27.65 -40.67
N LEU A 141 34.52 -26.40 -40.47
CA LEU A 141 35.93 -26.01 -40.65
C LEU A 141 36.86 -26.75 -39.67
N ARG A 142 36.44 -26.94 -38.41
CA ARG A 142 37.19 -27.74 -37.44
C ARG A 142 37.32 -29.20 -37.87
N ASN A 143 36.24 -29.80 -38.38
CA ASN A 143 36.25 -31.18 -38.88
C ASN A 143 37.16 -31.34 -40.11
N GLU A 144 37.14 -30.38 -41.04
CA GLU A 144 38.07 -30.35 -42.18
C GLU A 144 39.52 -30.23 -41.73
N GLY A 145 39.79 -29.33 -40.78
CA GLY A 145 41.12 -29.16 -40.18
C GLY A 145 41.61 -30.43 -39.48
N GLN A 146 40.75 -31.11 -38.71
CA GLN A 146 41.05 -32.41 -38.11
C GLN A 146 41.32 -33.48 -39.18
N GLY A 147 40.58 -33.48 -40.29
CA GLY A 147 40.80 -34.40 -41.41
C GLY A 147 42.18 -34.21 -42.06
N ILE A 148 42.58 -32.96 -42.31
CA ILE A 148 43.92 -32.64 -42.83
C ILE A 148 45.01 -33.04 -41.83
N TRP A 149 44.82 -32.73 -40.55
CA TRP A 149 45.77 -33.07 -39.49
C TRP A 149 45.96 -34.59 -39.37
N ALA A 150 44.87 -35.37 -39.42
CA ALA A 150 44.93 -36.83 -39.42
C ALA A 150 45.62 -37.40 -40.66
N LEU A 151 45.38 -36.84 -41.84
CA LEU A 151 46.06 -37.24 -43.08
C LEU A 151 47.58 -37.00 -42.98
N LEU A 152 47.98 -35.82 -42.50
CA LEU A 152 49.39 -35.49 -42.28
C LEU A 152 50.04 -36.45 -41.27
N GLY A 153 49.37 -36.74 -40.14
CA GLY A 153 49.86 -37.71 -39.16
C GLY A 153 50.10 -39.11 -39.75
N ARG A 154 49.24 -39.55 -40.68
CA ARG A 154 49.45 -40.81 -41.43
C ARG A 154 50.65 -40.76 -42.36
N ILE A 155 50.92 -39.62 -43.01
CA ILE A 155 52.05 -39.47 -43.94
C ILE A 155 53.39 -39.46 -43.21
N ILE A 156 53.46 -38.80 -42.05
CA ILE A 156 54.73 -38.57 -41.34
C ILE A 156 55.14 -39.80 -40.51
N GLY A 157 54.28 -40.82 -40.41
CA GLY A 157 54.64 -42.11 -39.83
C GLY A 157 54.84 -42.06 -38.32
N GLN A 158 53.92 -41.44 -37.58
CA GLN A 158 53.56 -41.67 -36.17
C GLN A 158 52.62 -40.55 -35.67
N CYS A 159 51.47 -40.92 -35.10
CA CYS A 159 51.18 -40.74 -33.67
C CYS A 159 49.79 -41.34 -33.36
N SER A 160 49.75 -42.51 -32.72
CA SER A 160 48.54 -43.12 -32.17
C SER A 160 48.22 -42.62 -30.75
N GLU A 161 48.95 -41.63 -30.24
CA GLU A 161 48.74 -41.02 -28.92
C GLU A 161 48.85 -39.50 -29.03
N CYS A 162 47.81 -38.89 -29.61
CA CYS A 162 47.41 -37.53 -29.29
C CYS A 162 45.92 -37.56 -28.98
N ASP A 163 45.53 -38.54 -28.16
CA ASP A 163 44.23 -38.54 -27.55
C ASP A 163 44.20 -37.46 -26.46
N GLN A 164 43.17 -36.61 -26.53
CA GLN A 164 42.67 -35.75 -25.45
C GLN A 164 43.52 -34.51 -25.06
N ALA A 165 43.65 -33.56 -25.97
CA ALA A 165 43.84 -32.15 -25.59
C ALA A 165 42.96 -31.26 -26.46
N GLY A 166 41.65 -31.25 -26.16
CA GLY A 166 40.68 -30.42 -26.88
C GLY A 166 39.20 -30.78 -26.69
N SER A 167 38.89 -31.81 -25.89
CA SER A 167 37.51 -32.16 -25.50
C SER A 167 37.21 -31.72 -24.06
N SER A 168 37.55 -30.47 -23.73
CA SER A 168 37.16 -29.84 -22.47
C SER A 168 36.79 -28.38 -22.68
N ASP A 169 36.04 -28.08 -23.73
CA ASP A 169 35.05 -27.03 -23.60
C ASP A 169 33.79 -27.74 -23.17
N MET A 170 33.62 -27.72 -21.85
CA MET A 170 32.44 -28.10 -21.09
C MET A 170 31.21 -28.15 -21.99
N GLU A 171 30.68 -29.35 -22.16
CA GLU A 171 29.26 -29.56 -22.33
C GLU A 171 28.61 -28.88 -21.11
N ALA A 172 28.38 -27.57 -21.23
CA ALA A 172 27.52 -26.87 -20.32
C ALA A 172 26.14 -27.40 -20.67
N ASP A 173 25.76 -28.47 -19.98
CA ASP A 173 24.38 -28.88 -19.77
C ASP A 173 23.63 -27.65 -19.28
N ILE A 174 23.17 -26.81 -20.21
CA ILE A 174 22.01 -25.97 -20.00
C ILE A 174 20.87 -26.97 -20.00
N ALA A 175 20.62 -27.55 -18.83
CA ALA A 175 19.41 -28.31 -18.55
C ALA A 175 18.22 -27.42 -18.92
N MET A 176 17.72 -27.62 -20.13
CA MET A 176 16.48 -27.04 -20.61
C MET A 176 15.37 -27.79 -19.89
N GLU A 177 14.99 -27.34 -18.69
CA GLU A 177 13.69 -27.73 -18.15
C GLU A 177 12.61 -27.24 -19.10
N THR A 178 12.05 -28.18 -19.84
CA THR A 178 10.83 -27.99 -20.62
C THR A 178 9.66 -28.12 -19.65
N LEU A 179 9.24 -26.98 -19.08
CA LEU A 179 7.86 -26.87 -18.59
C LEU A 179 6.90 -27.14 -19.77
N PRO A 180 5.70 -27.70 -19.51
CA PRO A 180 4.88 -28.40 -20.51
C PRO A 180 4.22 -27.51 -21.58
N ASP A 181 4.75 -26.32 -21.86
CA ASP A 181 4.17 -25.32 -22.78
C ASP A 181 5.17 -24.71 -23.80
N GLY A 182 6.26 -25.44 -24.11
CA GLY A 182 7.05 -25.25 -25.34
C GLY A 182 7.82 -23.93 -25.55
N THR A 183 7.73 -22.94 -24.65
CA THR A 183 8.39 -21.64 -24.83
C THR A 183 9.69 -21.54 -24.02
N LYS A 184 10.85 -21.45 -24.70
CA LYS A 184 12.16 -21.30 -24.04
C LYS A 184 12.40 -19.86 -23.59
N ARG A 185 12.17 -19.55 -22.31
CA ARG A 185 12.49 -18.26 -21.69
C ARG A 185 13.64 -18.46 -20.69
N SER A 186 14.71 -17.67 -20.78
CA SER A 186 15.69 -17.57 -19.69
C SER A 186 15.01 -16.95 -18.47
N ARG A 187 14.54 -17.80 -17.56
CA ARG A 187 13.99 -17.39 -16.27
C ARG A 187 15.16 -16.97 -15.40
N ARG A 188 15.55 -15.70 -15.45
CA ARG A 188 16.08 -15.08 -14.23
C ARG A 188 15.06 -15.40 -13.14
N GLN A 189 15.50 -16.01 -12.04
CA GLN A 189 14.70 -16.18 -10.83
C GLN A 189 14.27 -14.79 -10.36
N ILE A 190 13.21 -14.24 -10.96
CA ILE A 190 12.51 -13.10 -10.41
C ILE A 190 11.79 -13.71 -9.23
N LYS A 191 12.39 -13.52 -8.05
CA LYS A 191 11.76 -13.80 -6.78
C LYS A 191 10.37 -13.19 -6.84
N GLU A 192 9.34 -14.03 -6.79
CA GLU A 192 7.96 -13.53 -6.75
C GLU A 192 7.87 -12.47 -5.65
N PRO A 193 7.18 -11.34 -5.88
CA PRO A 193 6.92 -10.42 -4.79
C PRO A 193 6.30 -11.25 -3.67
N VAL A 194 6.93 -11.21 -2.49
CA VAL A 194 6.46 -11.93 -1.32
C VAL A 194 4.99 -11.57 -1.17
N LYS A 195 4.11 -12.53 -1.47
CA LYS A 195 2.68 -12.35 -1.23
C LYS A 195 2.59 -11.98 0.24
N PHE A 196 1.87 -10.90 0.53
CA PHE A 196 1.67 -10.43 1.89
C PHE A 196 0.90 -11.54 2.64
N VAL A 197 1.63 -12.47 3.24
CA VAL A 197 1.09 -13.43 4.18
C VAL A 197 0.88 -12.63 5.45
N PRO A 198 -0.35 -12.44 5.94
CA PRO A 198 -0.57 -11.90 7.26
C PRO A 198 0.28 -12.72 8.23
N GLN A 199 1.27 -12.08 8.84
CA GLN A 199 2.10 -12.72 9.83
C GLN A 199 1.18 -13.08 10.99
N ASP A 200 1.07 -14.37 11.33
CA ASP A 200 0.33 -14.79 12.51
C ASP A 200 0.97 -14.11 13.72
N VAL A 201 0.27 -13.11 14.22
CA VAL A 201 0.67 -12.35 15.40
C VAL A 201 0.75 -13.36 16.54
N PRO A 202 1.90 -13.50 17.21
CA PRO A 202 1.99 -14.37 18.38
C PRO A 202 0.90 -13.94 19.37
N PRO A 203 0.14 -14.87 19.97
CA PRO A 203 -0.92 -14.51 20.89
C PRO A 203 -0.33 -13.64 22.01
N GLU A 204 -0.90 -12.45 22.20
CA GLU A 204 -0.50 -11.53 23.26
C GLU A 204 -0.39 -12.29 24.60
N PRO A 205 0.65 -12.05 25.42
CA PRO A 205 0.69 -12.61 26.75
C PRO A 205 -0.56 -12.18 27.51
N LYS A 206 -1.26 -13.18 28.06
CA LYS A 206 -2.53 -13.04 28.80
C LYS A 206 -2.43 -11.86 29.77
N LYS A 207 -3.31 -10.86 29.59
CA LYS A 207 -3.43 -9.72 30.51
C LYS A 207 -3.76 -10.26 31.91
N ILE A 208 -2.83 -10.03 32.83
CA ILE A 208 -3.03 -10.24 34.26
C ILE A 208 -4.24 -9.38 34.67
N PRO A 209 -5.22 -9.92 35.41
CA PRO A 209 -6.37 -9.14 35.84
C PRO A 209 -5.91 -8.12 36.89
N ILE A 210 -5.84 -6.85 36.48
CA ILE A 210 -5.70 -5.74 37.42
C ILE A 210 -7.00 -5.67 38.21
N ARG A 211 -6.92 -6.06 39.49
CA ARG A 211 -8.00 -5.90 40.46
C ARG A 211 -8.35 -4.42 40.56
N ASN A 212 -9.63 -4.11 40.40
CA ASN A 212 -10.18 -2.80 40.71
C ASN A 212 -9.93 -2.49 42.19
N THR A 213 -8.96 -1.63 42.48
CA THR A 213 -8.88 -0.95 43.77
C THR A 213 -9.56 0.40 43.62
N GLY A 214 -10.67 0.56 44.36
CA GLY A 214 -10.91 1.73 45.18
C GLY A 214 -11.02 3.07 44.46
N VAL A 215 -12.27 3.49 44.34
CA VAL A 215 -12.70 4.89 44.26
C VAL A 215 -11.85 5.76 45.20
N PHE A 216 -11.00 6.63 44.66
CA PHE A 216 -10.42 7.73 45.43
C PHE A 216 -11.15 9.02 45.07
N GLN A 217 -11.93 9.49 46.05
CA GLN A 217 -12.57 10.80 46.04
C GLN A 217 -11.52 11.91 45.83
N PHE A 218 -11.87 12.85 44.96
CA PHE A 218 -11.20 14.13 44.87
C PHE A 218 -11.50 14.96 46.13
N SER A 219 -10.45 15.36 46.85
CA SER A 219 -10.45 16.59 47.66
C SER A 219 -9.53 17.60 46.98
N PRO A 220 -9.98 18.84 46.71
CA PRO A 220 -9.09 19.90 46.26
C PRO A 220 -8.52 20.64 47.46
N VAL A 221 -7.27 21.06 47.38
CA VAL A 221 -6.71 22.35 47.81
C VAL A 221 -5.19 22.15 47.81
N LEU A 222 -4.47 22.95 47.03
CA LEU A 222 -3.30 23.70 47.50
C LEU A 222 -2.78 24.64 46.40
N HIS A 223 -2.43 25.84 46.86
CA HIS A 223 -2.06 27.04 46.12
C HIS A 223 -0.83 26.88 45.22
N PHE A 224 -0.89 27.48 44.03
CA PHE A 224 0.29 27.79 43.22
C PHE A 224 0.99 29.03 43.77
N SER A 225 2.24 28.88 44.20
CA SER A 225 3.16 29.99 44.46
C SER A 225 4.17 30.07 43.32
N THR A 226 4.10 31.15 42.56
CA THR A 226 5.07 31.56 41.54
C THR A 226 6.39 31.95 42.19
N LYS A 227 7.53 31.44 41.70
CA LYS A 227 8.80 32.19 41.69
C LYS A 227 9.76 31.63 40.64
N HIS A 228 10.20 32.54 39.77
CA HIS A 228 11.23 32.42 38.76
C HIS A 228 12.55 31.84 39.29
N LYS A 229 13.27 31.08 38.45
CA LYS A 229 14.70 31.34 38.26
C LYS A 229 15.19 30.97 36.86
N PHE A 230 15.89 31.94 36.31
CA PHE A 230 16.49 32.08 34.98
C PHE A 230 17.64 31.09 34.72
N GLU A 231 17.87 30.86 33.43
CA GLU A 231 19.03 30.22 32.80
C GLU A 231 20.41 30.68 33.33
N ARG A 232 21.43 29.82 33.23
CA ARG A 232 22.55 29.97 32.27
C ARG A 232 23.62 28.87 32.40
N TYR A 233 24.06 28.40 31.22
CA TYR A 233 25.41 27.94 30.80
C TYR A 233 26.54 28.32 31.79
N GLY A 234 27.51 27.48 32.15
CA GLY A 234 28.36 26.64 31.32
C GLY A 234 29.76 27.28 31.16
N ILE A 235 30.78 26.60 31.69
CA ILE A 235 32.19 26.55 31.23
C ILE A 235 33.23 27.55 31.79
N LEU A 236 34.25 26.93 32.41
CA LEU A 236 35.70 27.18 32.55
C LEU A 236 36.32 28.59 32.65
N LEU A 237 37.32 28.61 33.56
CA LEU A 237 38.39 29.57 33.87
C LEU A 237 38.03 30.71 34.83
#